data_AF-A0A392UL99-F1
#
_entry.id   AF-A0A392UL99-F1
#
_cell.length_a   1.000
_cell.length_b   1.000
_cell.length_c   1.000
_cell.angle_alpha   90.00
_cell.angle_beta   90.00
_cell.angle_gamma   90.00
#
_symmetry.space_group_name_H-M   'P 1'
#
loop_
_entity.id
_entity.type
_entity.pdbx_description
1 polymer ?
#
loop_
_entity_poly.entity_id
_entity_poly.type
_entity_poly.pdbx_seq_one_letter_code
_entity_poly.pdbx_strand_id
1 'polypeptide(L)' 'VIDVAGDGHCGFRAVSGLLDQSVDSYDTIRLELGEELNKNRQGYTSMFGTEKRLNDVEYALTPAGIGYTDKWMMMPDM' A
#
# COMPACT_ATOMS: atom_id res chain seq x y z
N VAL A 1 19.30 3.29 6.68
CA VAL A 1 18.14 4.22 6.61
C VAL A 1 18.00 4.64 5.17
N ILE A 2 16.81 4.48 4.57
CA ILE A 2 16.53 4.94 3.20
C ILE A 2 15.86 6.29 3.32
N ASP A 3 16.50 7.33 2.79
CA ASP A 3 15.94 8.68 2.76
C ASP A 3 15.00 8.81 1.56
N VAL A 4 13.77 9.26 1.79
CA VAL A 4 12.69 9.31 0.80
C VAL A 4 11.88 10.58 0.97
N ALA A 5 11.28 11.05 -0.12
CA ALA A 5 10.44 12.24 -0.10
C ALA A 5 9.24 12.07 0.86
N GLY A 6 8.94 13.12 1.62
CA GLY A 6 7.78 13.20 2.52
C GLY A 6 6.48 13.63 1.82
N ASP A 7 6.22 13.08 0.64
CA ASP A 7 5.12 13.50 -0.26
C ASP A 7 3.83 12.67 -0.10
N GLY A 8 3.78 11.77 0.89
CA GLY A 8 2.69 10.80 1.03
C GLY A 8 2.89 9.50 0.25
N HIS A 9 4.07 9.29 -0.35
CA HIS A 9 4.46 8.01 -0.94
C HIS A 9 5.66 7.36 -0.25
N CYS A 10 6.17 7.96 0.83
CA CYS A 10 7.41 7.56 1.51
C CYS A 10 7.52 6.07 1.82
N GLY A 11 6.44 5.38 2.22
CA GLY A 11 6.49 3.93 2.45
C GLY A 11 6.63 3.11 1.18
N PHE A 12 5.92 3.44 0.10
CA PHE A 12 6.10 2.79 -1.19
C PHE A 12 7.51 3.04 -1.75
N ARG A 13 8.02 4.28 -1.58
CA ARG A 13 9.40 4.65 -1.93
C ARG A 13 10.43 3.85 -1.11
N ALA A 14 10.18 3.68 0.19
CA ALA A 14 11.03 2.89 1.06
C ALA A 14 11.01 1.41 0.68
N VAL A 15 9.84 0.85 0.36
CA VAL A 15 9.71 -0.53 -0.15
C VAL A 15 10.47 -0.70 -1.46
N SER A 16 10.33 0.23 -2.42
CA SER A 16 11.06 0.18 -3.69
C SER A 16 12.58 0.23 -3.47
N GLY A 17 13.05 1.10 -2.57
CA GLY A 17 14.46 1.14 -2.19
C GLY A 17 14.95 -0.14 -1.47
N LEU A 18 14.09 -0.82 -0.70
CA LEU A 18 14.40 -2.12 -0.08
C LEU A 18 14.45 -3.28 -1.09
N LEU A 19 13.79 -3.12 -2.24
CA LEU A 19 13.82 -4.07 -3.34
C LEU A 19 14.95 -3.78 -4.34
N ASP A 20 15.93 -2.95 -3.94
CA ASP A 20 17.04 -2.48 -4.78
C ASP A 20 16.59 -1.79 -6.09
N GLN A 21 15.38 -1.22 -6.08
CA GLN A 21 14.85 -0.39 -7.15
C GLN A 21 15.05 1.10 -6.84
N SER A 22 14.79 1.95 -7.84
CA SER A 22 14.77 3.40 -7.60
C SER A 22 13.65 3.75 -6.64
N VAL A 23 13.91 4.59 -5.64
CA VAL A 23 12.86 5.11 -4.74
C VAL A 23 11.78 5.91 -5.49
N ASP A 24 12.03 6.31 -6.74
CA ASP A 24 11.04 6.92 -7.64
C ASP A 24 10.16 5.90 -8.38
N SER A 25 10.48 4.60 -8.31
CA SER A 25 9.68 3.51 -8.87
C SER A 25 8.54 3.04 -7.94
N TYR A 26 8.11 3.91 -7.02
CA TYR A 26 7.06 3.60 -6.05
C TYR A 26 5.69 3.33 -6.69
N ASP A 27 5.43 3.89 -7.88
CA ASP A 27 4.19 3.66 -8.63
C ASP A 27 4.06 2.21 -9.07
N THR A 28 5.18 1.56 -9.43
CA THR A 28 5.21 0.14 -9.79
C THR A 28 4.83 -0.73 -8.60
N ILE A 29 5.39 -0.45 -7.41
CA ILE A 29 5.02 -1.17 -6.17
C ILE A 29 3.53 -1.05 -5.88
N ARG A 30 2.97 0.16 -6.04
CA ARG A 30 1.53 0.38 -5.88
C ARG A 30 0.69 -0.43 -6.86
N LEU A 31 1.07 -0.45 -8.14
CA LEU A 31 0.37 -1.19 -9.17
C LEU A 31 0.39 -2.69 -8.89
N GLU A 32 1.56 -3.25 -8.61
CA GLU A 32 1.74 -4.67 -8.33
C GLU A 32 0.94 -5.11 -7.09
N LEU A 33 0.92 -4.30 -6.02
CA LEU A 33 0.09 -4.56 -4.84
C LEU A 33 -1.40 -4.55 -5.18
N GLY A 34 -1.85 -3.60 -6.01
CA GLY A 34 -3.25 -3.56 -6.44
C GLY A 34 -3.65 -4.77 -7.27
N GLU A 35 -2.77 -5.25 -8.16
CA GLU A 35 -2.99 -6.47 -8.95
C GLU A 35 -3.00 -7.72 -8.07
N GLU A 36 -2.11 -7.80 -7.09
CA GLU A 36 -2.00 -8.89 -6.14
C GLU A 36 -3.26 -9.03 -5.28
N LEU A 37 -3.75 -7.92 -4.70
CA LEU A 37 -4.99 -7.90 -3.91
C LEU A 37 -6.19 -8.34 -4.75
N ASN A 38 -6.30 -7.85 -5.98
CA ASN A 38 -7.38 -8.23 -6.89
C ASN A 38 -7.32 -9.70 -7.30
N LYS A 39 -6.12 -10.22 -7.57
CA LYS A 39 -5.92 -11.62 -7.94
C LYS A 39 -6.25 -12.58 -6.80
N ASN A 40 -5.92 -12.20 -5.56
CA ASN A 40 -6.10 -13.02 -4.37
C ASN A 40 -7.25 -12.54 -3.47
N ARG A 41 -8.24 -11.83 -4.05
CA ARG A 41 -9.28 -11.09 -3.32
C ARG A 41 -10.05 -11.92 -2.30
N GLN A 42 -10.35 -13.18 -2.62
CA GLN A 42 -11.05 -14.08 -1.69
C GLN A 42 -10.20 -14.43 -0.46
N GLY A 43 -8.90 -14.67 -0.66
CA GLY A 43 -7.96 -14.95 0.42
C GLY A 43 -7.84 -13.76 1.37
N TYR A 44 -7.68 -12.56 0.81
CA TYR A 44 -7.64 -11.35 1.60
C TYR A 44 -8.98 -11.02 2.26
N THR A 45 -10.11 -11.27 1.60
CA THR A 45 -11.43 -11.07 2.24
C THR A 45 -11.58 -11.98 3.46
N SER A 46 -11.10 -13.22 3.39
CA SER A 46 -11.07 -14.13 4.53
C SER A 46 -10.13 -13.64 5.64
N MET A 47 -9.00 -13.04 5.29
CA MET A 47 -8.01 -12.52 6.25
C MET A 47 -8.49 -11.23 6.94
N PHE A 48 -9.04 -10.28 6.19
CA PHE A 48 -9.56 -9.00 6.68
C PHE A 48 -10.98 -9.11 7.27
N GLY A 49 -11.60 -10.29 7.18
CA GLY A 49 -12.91 -10.64 7.70
C GLY A 49 -14.10 -10.05 6.93
N THR A 50 -13.92 -8.95 6.20
CA THR A 50 -14.98 -8.32 5.40
C THR A 50 -14.45 -7.73 4.11
N GLU A 51 -15.29 -7.75 3.08
CA GLU A 51 -15.02 -7.07 1.80
C GLU A 51 -14.86 -5.56 1.96
N LYS A 52 -15.59 -4.94 2.90
CA LYS A 52 -15.46 -3.52 3.21
C LYS A 52 -14.03 -3.16 3.64
N ARG A 53 -13.42 -3.97 4.52
CA ARG A 53 -12.04 -3.74 4.95
C ARG A 53 -11.03 -3.89 3.83
N LEU A 54 -11.27 -4.85 2.93
CA LEU A 54 -10.43 -4.98 1.74
C LEU A 54 -10.53 -3.76 0.82
N ASN A 55 -11.74 -3.23 0.60
CA ASN A 55 -11.94 -2.00 -0.17
C ASN A 55 -11.27 -0.78 0.48
N ASP A 56 -11.26 -0.70 1.82
CA ASP A 56 -10.54 0.35 2.55
C ASP A 56 -9.02 0.25 2.32
N VAL A 57 -8.46 -0.97 2.27
CA VAL A 57 -7.04 -1.21 1.94
C VAL A 57 -6.73 -0.84 0.49
N GLU A 58 -7.55 -1.25 -0.47
CA GLU A 58 -7.39 -0.87 -1.88
C GLU A 58 -7.46 0.65 -2.07
N TYR A 59 -8.37 1.33 -1.36
CA TYR A 59 -8.45 2.79 -1.37
C TYR A 59 -7.18 3.43 -0.78
N ALA A 60 -6.66 2.87 0.32
CA ALA A 60 -5.42 3.36 0.95
C ALA A 60 -4.18 3.16 0.07
N LEU A 61 -4.18 2.22 -0.88
CA LEU A 61 -3.13 2.11 -1.89
C LEU A 61 -3.12 3.28 -2.87
N THR A 62 -4.20 4.09 -2.93
CA THR A 62 -4.30 5.25 -3.82
C THR A 62 -4.43 6.56 -3.04
N PRO A 63 -3.39 7.01 -2.32
CA PRO A 63 -3.41 8.31 -1.67
C PRO A 63 -3.58 9.43 -2.71
N ALA A 64 -4.57 10.29 -2.49
CA ALA A 64 -4.86 11.47 -3.33
C ALA A 64 -3.96 12.68 -3.02
N GLY A 65 -2.84 12.49 -2.30
CA GLY A 65 -1.93 13.53 -1.83
C GLY A 65 -1.12 13.08 -0.61
N ILE A 66 -0.70 14.02 0.26
CA ILE A 66 -0.15 13.69 1.59
C ILE A 66 -1.24 12.93 2.34
N GLY A 67 -1.11 11.60 2.38
CA GLY A 67 -2.14 10.71 2.88
C GLY A 67 -2.58 11.10 4.29
N TYR A 68 -3.87 10.92 4.58
CA TYR A 68 -4.37 11.03 5.94
C TYR A 68 -3.56 10.05 6.83
N THR A 69 -2.83 10.61 7.79
CA THR A 69 -1.91 9.87 8.67
C THR A 69 -2.60 8.77 9.48
N ASP A 70 -3.94 8.80 9.57
CA ASP A 70 -4.77 7.83 10.28
C ASP A 70 -5.11 6.57 9.47
N LYS A 71 -4.88 6.57 8.14
CA LYS A 71 -5.21 5.45 7.25
C LYS A 71 -3.99 4.79 6.58
N TRP A 72 -2.81 5.25 6.93
CA TRP A 72 -1.55 4.74 6.40
C TRP A 72 -1.27 3.31 6.87
N MET A 73 -1.14 2.36 5.94
CA MET A 73 -0.86 0.95 6.21
C MET A 73 -1.63 0.44 7.44
N MET A 74 -2.96 0.60 7.44
CA MET A 74 -3.81 -0.02 8.47
C MET A 74 -3.52 -1.52 8.46
N MET A 75 -2.76 -1.97 9.46
CA MET A 75 -2.60 -3.40 9.71
C MET A 75 -3.99 -3.95 10.07
N PRO A 76 -4.38 -5.12 9.53
CA PRO A 76 -5.60 -5.77 9.97
C PRO A 76 -5.58 -5.89 11.49
N ASP A 77 -6.72 -5.63 12.14
CA ASP A 77 -6.91 -6.08 13.52
C ASP A 77 -6.73 -7.60 13.50
N MET A 78 -5.64 -8.08 14.12
CA MET A 78 -5.37 -9.50 14.31
C MET A 78 -6.34 -10.14 15.30
#